data_AF-A0A816DRD8-F1
#
_entry.id   AF-A0A816DRD8-F1
#
_cell.length_a   1.000
_cell.length_b   1.000
_cell.length_c   1.000
_cell.angle_alpha   90.00
_cell.angle_beta   90.00
_cell.angle_gamma   90.00
#
_symmetry.space_group_name_H-M   'P 1'
#
loop_
_entity.id
_entity.type
_entity.pdbx_description
1 polymer ?
#
loop_
_entity_poly.entity_id
_entity_poly.type
_entity_poly.pdbx_seq_one_letter_code
_entity_poly.pdbx_strand_id
1 'polypeptide(L)'
;LIYDVVTRWNSTYYMIERLIEEKDPITACLQEKEFQKKLIKANVPTSIEWDLQVQLKSTLKPFETATRQLALASLPTISKVLPVVTGLLTSLEPSSFDPQTIQKLKDTLRSALKSRLKKVLLVMSVAKRL
;
A
#
# COMPACT_ATOMS: atom_id res chain seq x y z
N LEU A 1 -2.94 0.05 -18.26
CA LEU A 1 -2.65 -0.82 -17.10
C LEU A 1 -1.30 -0.44 -16.50
N ILE A 2 -1.23 -0.23 -15.18
CA ILE A 2 0.05 -0.12 -14.44
C ILE A 2 0.34 -1.51 -13.89
N TYR A 3 1.49 -2.08 -14.25
CA TYR A 3 1.87 -3.40 -13.76
C TYR A 3 2.55 -3.29 -12.40
N ASP A 4 2.28 -4.28 -11.55
CA ASP A 4 3.01 -4.41 -10.30
C ASP A 4 4.47 -4.78 -10.55
N VAL A 5 5.37 -3.97 -10.01
CA VAL A 5 6.82 -4.16 -10.07
C VAL A 5 7.26 -4.51 -8.66
N VAL A 6 7.65 -5.76 -8.45
CA VAL A 6 7.99 -6.33 -7.13
C VAL A 6 9.03 -5.48 -6.36
N THR A 7 9.94 -4.81 -7.07
CA THR A 7 10.99 -3.97 -6.46
C THR A 7 10.53 -2.55 -6.12
N ARG A 8 9.33 -2.15 -6.53
CA ARG A 8 8.75 -0.81 -6.35
C ARG A 8 7.32 -0.92 -5.89
N TRP A 9 7.08 -1.34 -4.67
CA TRP A 9 5.74 -1.45 -4.03
C TRP A 9 4.80 -0.22 -4.20
N ASN A 10 5.31 0.96 -4.58
CA ASN A 10 4.49 2.07 -5.08
C ASN A 10 3.64 1.69 -6.33
N SER A 11 4.12 0.79 -7.20
CA SER A 11 3.36 0.26 -8.33
C SER A 11 2.09 -0.44 -7.89
N THR A 12 2.14 -1.17 -6.78
CA THR A 12 0.95 -1.83 -6.20
C THR A 12 -0.10 -0.79 -5.82
N TYR A 13 0.33 0.28 -5.12
CA TYR A 13 -0.56 1.39 -4.77
C TYR A 13 -1.18 2.04 -6.01
N TYR A 14 -0.38 2.37 -7.03
CA TYR A 14 -0.86 3.03 -8.25
C TYR A 14 -1.77 2.11 -9.10
N MET A 15 -1.48 0.81 -9.13
CA MET A 15 -2.34 -0.17 -9.80
C MET A 15 -3.73 -0.23 -9.17
N ILE A 16 -3.80 -0.28 -7.83
CA ILE A 16 -5.07 -0.29 -7.10
C ILE A 16 -5.81 1.04 -7.28
N GLU A 17 -5.10 2.17 -7.17
CA GLU A 17 -5.68 3.49 -7.40
C GLU A 17 -6.32 3.59 -8.78
N ARG A 18 -5.60 3.15 -9.81
CA ARG A 18 -6.09 3.17 -11.18
C ARG A 18 -7.26 2.23 -11.41
N LEU A 19 -7.21 1.03 -10.80
CA LEU A 19 -8.29 0.05 -10.89
C LEU A 19 -9.60 0.59 -10.30
N ILE A 20 -9.52 1.36 -9.20
CA ILE A 20 -10.67 2.02 -8.59
C ILE A 20 -11.20 3.14 -9.49
N GLU A 21 -10.33 3.95 -10.10
CA GLU A 21 -10.72 5.01 -11.05
C GLU A 21 -11.44 4.45 -12.28
N GLU A 22 -11.06 3.25 -12.72
CA GLU A 22 -11.62 2.59 -13.90
C GLU A 22 -12.81 1.68 -13.56
N LYS A 23 -13.33 1.69 -12.33
CA LYS A 23 -14.44 0.82 -11.89
C LYS A 23 -15.68 0.95 -12.77
N ASP A 24 -16.11 2.18 -13.05
CA ASP A 24 -17.33 2.45 -13.82
C ASP A 24 -17.21 2.01 -15.28
N PRO A 25 -16.17 2.40 -16.05
CA PRO A 25 -16.02 1.92 -17.42
C PRO A 25 -15.80 0.41 -17.49
N ILE A 26 -15.08 -0.19 -16.54
CA ILE A 26 -14.95 -1.65 -16.44
C ILE A 26 -16.35 -2.27 -16.26
N THR A 27 -17.13 -1.79 -15.30
CA THR A 27 -18.47 -2.31 -15.02
C THR A 27 -19.41 -2.15 -16.23
N ALA A 28 -19.36 -1.03 -16.94
CA ALA A 28 -20.15 -0.79 -18.14
C ALA A 28 -19.78 -1.78 -19.27
N CYS A 29 -18.48 -1.97 -19.55
CA CYS A 29 -18.02 -2.95 -20.54
C CYS A 29 -18.43 -4.38 -20.18
N LEU A 30 -18.40 -4.73 -18.89
CA LEU A 30 -18.82 -6.06 -18.41
C LEU A 30 -20.33 -6.32 -18.57
N GLN A 31 -21.14 -5.27 -18.66
CA GLN A 31 -22.59 -5.37 -18.89
C GLN A 31 -22.96 -5.56 -20.37
N GLU A 32 -22.02 -5.36 -21.30
CA GLU A 32 -22.28 -5.58 -22.72
C GLU A 32 -22.45 -7.07 -23.04
N LYS A 33 -23.54 -7.42 -23.74
CA LYS A 33 -23.91 -8.81 -24.06
C LYS A 33 -22.83 -9.58 -24.81
N GLU A 34 -22.05 -8.89 -25.65
CA GLU A 34 -20.94 -9.48 -26.42
C GLU A 34 -19.74 -9.84 -25.52
N PHE A 35 -19.53 -9.07 -24.46
CA PHE A 35 -18.50 -9.34 -23.45
C PHE A 35 -18.95 -10.43 -22.48
N GLN A 36 -20.22 -10.45 -22.04
CA GLN A 36 -20.76 -11.49 -21.15
C GLN A 36 -20.59 -12.90 -21.71
N LYS A 37 -20.74 -13.11 -23.02
CA LYS A 37 -20.52 -14.41 -23.68
C LYS A 37 -19.06 -14.87 -23.64
N LYS A 38 -18.10 -13.93 -23.65
CA LYS A 38 -16.65 -14.21 -23.63
C LYS A 38 -16.06 -14.24 -22.21
N LEU A 39 -16.73 -13.61 -21.25
CA LEU A 39 -16.26 -13.38 -19.88
C LEU A 39 -16.79 -14.37 -18.84
N ILE A 40 -17.40 -15.49 -19.22
CA ILE A 40 -17.80 -16.55 -18.27
C ILE A 40 -16.59 -17.04 -17.41
N LYS A 41 -15.36 -16.65 -17.75
CA LYS A 41 -14.11 -16.90 -17.01
C LYS A 41 -13.43 -15.67 -16.37
N ALA A 42 -14.01 -14.47 -16.44
CA ALA A 42 -13.36 -13.28 -15.88
C ALA A 42 -13.70 -13.09 -14.40
N ASN A 43 -12.66 -13.06 -13.56
CA ASN A 43 -12.77 -12.76 -12.14
C ASN A 43 -13.01 -11.26 -11.93
N VAL A 44 -14.26 -10.83 -12.14
CA VAL A 44 -14.70 -9.48 -11.82
C VAL A 44 -14.79 -9.35 -10.29
N PRO A 45 -14.20 -8.31 -9.69
CA PRO A 45 -14.32 -8.09 -8.25
C PRO A 45 -15.79 -7.88 -7.85
N THR A 46 -16.19 -8.58 -6.80
CA THR A 46 -17.46 -8.38 -6.08
C THR A 46 -17.49 -7.02 -5.40
N SER A 47 -18.67 -6.57 -4.94
CA SER A 47 -18.79 -5.30 -4.19
C SER A 47 -17.86 -5.27 -2.96
N ILE A 48 -17.76 -6.40 -2.25
CA ILE A 48 -16.91 -6.53 -1.06
C ILE A 48 -15.43 -6.40 -1.44
N GLU A 49 -15.01 -6.97 -2.56
CA GLU A 49 -13.63 -6.86 -3.04
C GLU A 49 -13.30 -5.45 -3.53
N TRP A 50 -14.26 -4.73 -4.12
CA TRP A 50 -14.10 -3.30 -4.43
C TRP A 50 -13.90 -2.47 -3.18
N ASP A 51 -14.70 -2.68 -2.14
CA ASP A 51 -14.55 -1.98 -0.86
C ASP A 51 -13.20 -2.31 -0.21
N LEU A 52 -12.77 -3.58 -0.29
CA LEU A 52 -11.46 -4.00 0.19
C LEU A 52 -10.32 -3.29 -0.55
N GLN A 53 -10.42 -3.09 -1.87
CA GLN A 53 -9.43 -2.34 -2.64
C GLN A 53 -9.35 -0.88 -2.20
N VAL A 54 -10.48 -0.23 -1.90
CA VAL A 54 -10.51 1.14 -1.37
C VAL A 54 -9.78 1.21 -0.02
N GLN A 55 -10.03 0.25 0.87
CA GLN A 55 -9.34 0.17 2.17
C GLN A 55 -7.84 -0.11 2.00
N LEU A 56 -7.47 -0.93 1.03
CA LEU A 56 -6.07 -1.23 0.71
C LEU A 56 -5.35 0.01 0.18
N LYS A 57 -5.96 0.77 -0.74
CA LYS A 57 -5.44 2.06 -1.22
C LYS A 57 -5.19 3.01 -0.05
N SER A 58 -6.16 3.16 0.84
CA SER A 58 -6.06 4.01 2.02
C SER A 58 -4.90 3.60 2.92
N THR A 59 -4.75 2.29 3.18
CA THR A 59 -3.68 1.74 4.03
C THR A 59 -2.29 1.93 3.43
N LEU A 60 -2.16 1.87 2.10
CA LEU A 60 -0.87 2.00 1.40
C LEU A 60 -0.47 3.46 1.13
N LYS A 61 -1.42 4.40 1.11
CA LYS A 61 -1.16 5.82 0.81
C LYS A 61 -0.09 6.49 1.70
N PRO A 62 -0.06 6.27 3.02
CA PRO A 62 0.95 6.88 3.88
C PRO A 62 2.36 6.46 3.50
N PHE A 63 2.55 5.20 3.10
CA PHE A 63 3.85 4.70 2.66
C PHE A 63 4.29 5.39 1.38
N GLU A 64 3.40 5.52 0.37
CA GLU A 64 3.72 6.15 -0.92
C GLU A 64 4.21 7.58 -0.69
N THR A 65 3.46 8.30 0.15
CA THR A 65 3.78 9.67 0.56
C THR A 65 5.13 9.75 1.28
N ALA A 66 5.36 8.90 2.28
CA ALA A 66 6.62 8.82 3.02
C ALA A 66 7.82 8.56 2.09
N THR A 67 7.64 7.67 1.13
CA THR A 67 8.72 7.27 0.22
C THR A 67 9.02 8.33 -0.81
N ARG A 68 7.99 9.02 -1.34
CA ARG A 68 8.19 10.19 -2.20
C ARG A 68 8.91 11.30 -1.43
N GLN A 69 8.50 11.58 -0.20
CA GLN A 69 9.16 12.59 0.65
C GLN A 69 10.62 12.26 0.93
N LEU A 70 10.93 11.01 1.29
CA LEU A 70 12.31 10.58 1.58
C LEU A 70 13.18 10.47 0.33
N ALA A 71 12.62 10.07 -0.81
CA ALA A 71 13.35 10.00 -2.08
C ALA A 71 13.71 11.37 -2.66
N LEU A 72 12.88 12.40 -2.39
CA LEU A 72 13.15 13.79 -2.78
C LEU A 72 14.19 14.47 -1.87
N ALA A 73 14.47 13.91 -0.70
CA ALA A 73 15.51 14.45 0.18
C ALA A 73 16.89 14.05 -0.36
N SER A 74 17.71 15.02 -0.75
CA SER A 74 19.09 14.80 -1.19
C SER A 74 19.92 14.01 -0.16
N LEU A 75 19.65 14.24 1.13
CA LEU A 75 20.13 13.45 2.27
C LEU A 75 19.04 13.43 3.35
N PRO A 76 18.24 12.36 3.50
CA PRO A 76 17.29 12.25 4.60
C PRO A 76 18.07 12.11 5.92
N THR A 77 18.08 13.18 6.73
CA THR A 77 18.65 13.14 8.08
C THR A 77 17.79 12.28 9.00
N ILE A 78 18.40 11.68 10.04
CA ILE A 78 17.67 10.88 11.06
C ILE A 78 16.50 11.67 11.66
N SER A 79 16.65 12.98 11.84
CA SER A 79 15.60 13.88 12.32
C SER A 79 14.38 14.00 11.41
N LYS A 80 14.52 13.71 10.10
CA LYS A 80 13.41 13.65 9.13
C LYS A 80 12.83 12.25 9.01
N VAL A 81 13.67 11.22 9.12
CA VAL A 81 13.24 9.81 9.03
C VAL A 81 12.37 9.43 10.22
N LEU A 82 12.71 9.87 11.43
CA LEU A 82 11.99 9.47 12.65
C LEU A 82 10.51 9.91 12.64
N PRO A 83 10.15 11.18 12.36
CA PRO A 83 8.75 11.62 12.26
C PRO A 83 7.95 10.85 11.19
N VAL A 84 8.57 10.57 10.03
CA VAL A 84 7.94 9.81 8.95
C VAL A 84 7.61 8.40 9.42
N VAL A 85 8.58 7.74 10.06
CA VAL A 85 8.42 6.40 10.61
C VAL A 85 7.36 6.35 11.71
N THR A 86 7.35 7.32 12.63
CA THR A 86 6.34 7.37 13.68
C THR A 86 4.95 7.59 13.09
N GLY A 87 4.83 8.47 12.10
CA GLY A 87 3.56 8.69 11.39
C GLY A 87 3.06 7.43 10.67
N LEU A 88 3.96 6.68 10.02
CA LEU A 88 3.61 5.39 9.41
C LEU A 88 3.12 4.39 10.46
N LEU A 89 3.79 4.27 11.61
CA LEU A 89 3.34 3.40 12.68
C LEU A 89 1.96 3.80 13.19
N THR A 90 1.71 5.08 13.44
CA THR A 90 0.38 5.56 13.86
C THR A 90 -0.69 5.27 12.81
N SER A 91 -0.39 5.43 11.52
CA SER A 91 -1.34 5.12 10.43
C SER A 91 -1.72 3.62 10.33
N LEU A 92 -0.87 2.75 10.90
CA LEU A 92 -1.07 1.29 10.93
C LEU A 92 -1.74 0.83 12.23
N GLU A 93 -2.24 1.72 13.07
CA GLU A 93 -2.99 1.29 14.25
C GLU A 93 -4.28 0.59 13.81
N PRO A 94 -4.52 -0.64 14.29
CA PRO A 94 -5.70 -1.39 13.90
C PRO A 94 -6.95 -0.72 14.49
N SER A 95 -7.97 -0.54 13.66
CA SER A 95 -9.28 -0.08 14.08
C SER A 95 -10.21 -1.29 14.20
N SER A 96 -11.07 -1.32 15.22
CA SER A 96 -12.12 -2.34 15.36
C SER A 96 -13.13 -2.31 14.20
N PHE A 97 -13.18 -1.21 13.46
CA PHE A 97 -14.02 -1.04 12.28
C PHE A 97 -13.37 -1.55 10.98
N ASP A 98 -12.08 -1.89 11.00
CA ASP A 98 -11.39 -2.40 9.80
C ASP A 98 -11.84 -3.84 9.50
N PRO A 99 -11.97 -4.24 8.22
CA PRO A 99 -12.13 -5.64 7.86
C PRO A 99 -10.97 -6.50 8.38
N GLN A 100 -11.22 -7.76 8.76
CA GLN A 100 -10.18 -8.66 9.30
C GLN A 100 -8.94 -8.75 8.41
N THR A 101 -9.12 -8.74 7.09
CA THR A 101 -8.03 -8.75 6.11
C THR A 101 -7.14 -7.50 6.23
N ILE A 102 -7.75 -6.33 6.44
CA ILE A 102 -7.04 -5.06 6.61
C ILE A 102 -6.34 -5.00 7.97
N GLN A 103 -6.97 -5.51 9.04
CA GLN A 103 -6.31 -5.61 10.35
C GLN A 103 -5.03 -6.47 10.25
N LYS A 104 -5.13 -7.68 9.66
CA LYS A 104 -3.97 -8.55 9.42
C LYS A 104 -2.89 -7.88 8.57
N LEU A 105 -3.29 -7.14 7.54
CA LEU A 105 -2.36 -6.36 6.72
C LEU A 105 -1.64 -5.30 7.55
N LYS A 106 -2.38 -4.49 8.32
CA LYS A 106 -1.81 -3.45 9.18
C LYS A 106 -0.81 -4.03 10.19
N ASP A 107 -1.15 -5.16 10.82
CA ASP A 107 -0.27 -5.86 11.75
C ASP A 107 1.01 -6.38 11.07
N THR A 108 0.87 -6.96 9.88
CA THR A 108 1.99 -7.46 9.09
C THR A 108 2.92 -6.31 8.66
N LEU A 109 2.36 -5.20 8.18
CA LEU A 109 3.13 -4.02 7.79
C LEU A 109 3.83 -3.37 9.00
N ARG A 110 3.12 -3.27 10.14
CA ARG A 110 3.65 -2.69 11.38
C ARG A 110 4.81 -3.52 11.93
N SER A 111 4.68 -4.84 11.96
CA SER A 111 5.75 -5.75 12.40
C SER A 111 6.96 -5.71 11.46
N ALA A 112 6.74 -5.73 10.14
CA ALA A 112 7.80 -5.60 9.14
C ALA A 112 8.56 -4.27 9.26
N LEU A 113 7.84 -3.16 9.43
CA LEU A 113 8.43 -1.83 9.60
C LEU A 113 9.29 -1.75 10.87
N LYS A 114 8.77 -2.22 12.01
CA LYS A 114 9.52 -2.28 13.29
C LYS A 114 10.80 -3.11 13.16
N SER A 115 10.73 -4.27 12.50
CA SER A 115 11.89 -5.15 12.29
C SER A 115 12.98 -4.46 11.46
N ARG A 116 12.61 -3.83 10.34
CA ARG A 116 13.55 -3.10 9.48
C ARG A 116 14.22 -1.93 10.19
N LEU A 117 13.48 -1.19 11.03
CA LEU A 117 14.03 -0.07 11.79
C LEU A 117 15.03 -0.51 12.87
N LYS A 118 14.75 -1.61 13.57
CA LYS A 118 15.70 -2.18 14.54
C LYS A 118 17.04 -2.48 13.87
N LYS A 119 17.01 -3.06 12.67
CA LYS A 119 18.22 -3.34 11.88
C LYS A 119 18.98 -2.05 11.53
N VAL A 120 18.28 -1.00 11.10
CA VAL A 120 18.90 0.29 10.76
C VAL A 120 19.51 0.98 11.99
N LEU A 121 18.81 1.01 13.12
CA LEU A 121 19.32 1.58 14.37
C LEU A 121 20.54 0.82 14.92
N LEU A 122 20.54 -0.52 14.81
CA LEU A 122 21.71 -1.33 15.20
C LEU A 122 22.93 -1.03 14.33
N VAL A 123 22.77 -0.96 13.00
CA VAL A 123 23.88 -0.63 12.08
C VAL A 123 24.44 0.76 12.35
N MET A 124 23.58 1.75 12.64
CA MET A 124 24.03 3.11 12.99
C MET A 124 24.70 3.20 14.38
N SER A 125 24.30 2.36 15.34
CA SER A 125 24.92 2.29 16.67
C SER A 125 26.31 1.65 16.66
N VAL A 126 26.62 0.88 15.61
CA VAL A 126 27.96 0.34 15.34
C VAL A 126 28.81 1.36 14.58
N ALA A 127 28.23 2.10 13.63
CA ALA A 127 28.94 3.14 12.87
C ALA A 127 29.39 4.36 13.71
N LYS A 128 28.76 4.63 14.86
CA LYS A 128 29.20 5.66 15.83
C LYS A 128 30.37 5.22 16.73
N ARG A 129 30.82 3.96 16.64
CA ARG A 129 31.92 3.40 17.45
C ARG A 129 33.22 3.21 16.65
N LEU A 130 33.27 3.69 15.41
CA LEU A 130 34.47 3.82 14.59
C LEU A 130 34.77 5.31 14.42
#